data_AF-A0A2Z7AJ09-F1
#
_entry.id   AF-A0A2Z7AJ09-F1
#
_cell.length_a   1.000
_cell.length_b   1.000
_cell.length_c   1.000
_cell.angle_alpha   90.00
_cell.angle_beta   90.00
_cell.angle_gamma   90.00
#
_symmetry.space_group_name_H-M   'P 1'
#
loop_
_entity.id
_entity.type
_entity.pdbx_description
1 polymer ?
#
loop_
_entity_poly.entity_id
_entity_poly.type
_entity_poly.pdbx_seq_one_letter_code
_entity_poly.pdbx_strand_id
1 'polypeptide(L)' 'MGITLESLGVALAVTIPSGEEISTTSVVHGLVMMFQDHAVRADLIVLPMSGFDFILGMDRLMEFER' A
#
# COMPACT_ATOMS: atom_id res chain seq x y z
N MET A 1 -14.65 9.53 -10.31
CA MET A 1 -14.36 8.27 -9.60
C MET A 1 -13.08 8.52 -8.82
N GLY A 2 -13.20 8.74 -7.52
CA GLY A 2 -12.11 9.22 -6.66
C GLY A 2 -11.46 8.10 -5.86
N ILE A 3 -10.44 8.47 -5.09
CA ILE A 3 -9.80 7.63 -4.09
C ILE A 3 -10.79 7.43 -2.93
N THR A 4 -11.03 6.18 -2.51
CA THR A 4 -11.92 5.87 -1.37
C THR A 4 -11.14 5.19 -0.25
N LEU A 5 -11.41 5.60 1.00
CA LEU A 5 -10.89 4.93 2.18
C LEU A 5 -11.95 3.95 2.69
N GLU A 6 -11.57 2.69 2.83
CA GLU A 6 -12.45 1.61 3.25
C GLU A 6 -11.80 0.74 4.32
N SER A 7 -12.61 -0.10 4.95
CA SER A 7 -12.16 -1.07 5.94
C SER A 7 -11.99 -2.44 5.31
N LEU A 8 -10.88 -3.12 5.62
CA LEU A 8 -10.59 -4.50 5.24
C LEU A 8 -11.56 -5.51 5.88
N GLY A 9 -12.29 -5.12 6.93
CA GLY A 9 -13.15 -6.02 7.71
C GLY A 9 -12.39 -6.99 8.62
N VAL A 10 -11.07 -7.11 8.44
CA VAL A 10 -10.14 -7.88 9.28
C VAL A 10 -8.89 -7.06 9.57
N ALA A 11 -8.24 -7.32 10.72
CA ALA A 11 -6.98 -6.69 11.05
C ALA A 11 -5.82 -7.38 10.32
N LEU A 12 -5.08 -6.62 9.53
CA LEU A 12 -3.81 -7.03 8.95
C LEU A 12 -2.69 -6.63 9.90
N ALA A 13 -1.91 -7.60 10.36
CA ALA A 13 -0.70 -7.38 11.15
C ALA A 13 0.55 -7.48 10.26
N VAL A 14 1.45 -6.51 10.38
CA VAL A 14 2.69 -6.42 9.60
C VAL A 14 3.85 -6.19 10.56
N THR A 15 4.88 -7.02 10.48
CA THR A 15 6.12 -6.81 11.22
C THR A 15 7.04 -5.88 10.41
N ILE A 16 7.46 -4.77 11.01
CA ILE A 16 8.41 -3.83 10.38
C ILE A 16 9.87 -4.19 10.75
N PRO A 17 10.89 -3.63 10.07
CA PRO A 17 12.29 -4.00 10.30
C PRO A 17 12.83 -3.80 11.72
N SER A 18 12.18 -2.96 12.53
CA SER A 18 12.49 -2.82 13.97
C SER A 18 12.09 -4.04 14.80
N GLY A 19 11.32 -4.97 14.23
CA GLY A 19 10.68 -6.09 14.93
C GLY A 19 9.34 -5.74 15.57
N GLU A 20 8.90 -4.48 15.48
CA GLU A 20 7.58 -4.05 15.94
C GLU A 20 6.48 -4.59 15.01
N GLU A 21 5.33 -4.92 15.59
CA GLU A 21 4.14 -5.31 14.85
C GLU A 21 3.17 -4.14 14.78
N ILE A 22 2.80 -3.78 13.55
CA ILE A 22 1.82 -2.74 13.26
C ILE A 22 0.57 -3.42 12.72
N SER A 23 -0.58 -3.08 13.29
CA SER A 23 -1.87 -3.55 12.80
C SER A 23 -2.67 -2.45 12.11
N THR A 24 -3.40 -2.80 11.06
CA THR A 24 -4.31 -1.89 10.37
C THR A 24 -5.52 -2.64 9.83
N THR A 25 -6.64 -1.92 9.75
CA THR A 25 -7.86 -2.38 9.08
C THR A 25 -8.19 -1.51 7.88
N SER A 26 -7.31 -0.58 7.51
CA SER A 26 -7.62 0.47 6.53
C SER A 26 -6.96 0.19 5.19
N VAL A 27 -7.74 0.36 4.12
CA VAL A 27 -7.31 0.26 2.73
C VAL A 27 -7.82 1.45 1.94
N VAL A 28 -6.99 1.96 1.05
CA VAL A 28 -7.31 3.03 0.12
C VAL A 28 -7.45 2.44 -1.27
N HIS A 29 -8.64 2.56 -1.88
CA HIS A 29 -8.93 1.99 -3.18
C HIS A 29 -8.82 3.00 -4.31
N GLY A 30 -8.44 2.47 -5.48
CA GLY A 30 -8.53 3.19 -6.75
C GLY A 30 -7.49 4.31 -6.90
N LEU A 31 -6.39 4.24 -6.17
CA LEU A 31 -5.27 5.15 -6.40
C LEU A 31 -4.60 4.82 -7.73
N VAL A 32 -4.40 5.84 -8.57
CA VAL A 32 -3.59 5.73 -9.77
C VAL A 32 -2.25 6.41 -9.49
N MET A 33 -1.18 5.62 -9.50
CA MET A 33 0.19 6.09 -9.33
C MET A 33 0.94 6.06 -10.65
N MET A 34 1.80 7.04 -10.87
CA MET A 34 2.69 7.07 -12.03
C MET A 34 4.08 6.60 -11.60
N PHE A 35 4.55 5.52 -12.20
CA PHE A 35 5.93 5.05 -12.07
C PHE A 35 6.63 5.24 -13.41
N GLN A 36 7.47 6.27 -13.49
CA GLN A 36 8.01 6.75 -14.77
C GLN A 36 6.86 7.01 -15.76
N ASP A 37 6.81 6.30 -16.88
CA ASP A 37 5.79 6.44 -17.91
C ASP A 37 4.62 5.44 -17.79
N HIS A 38 4.56 4.68 -16.68
CA HIS A 38 3.55 3.65 -16.45
C HIS A 38 2.53 4.09 -15.39
N ALA A 39 1.25 4.09 -15.79
CA ALA A 39 0.14 4.34 -14.88
C ALA A 39 -0.33 3.03 -14.24
N VAL A 40 -0.40 3.03 -12.91
CA VAL A 40 -0.68 1.84 -12.11
C VAL A 40 -1.85 2.13 -11.21
N ARG A 41 -2.92 1.35 -11.38
CA ARG A 41 -4.03 1.38 -10.44
C ARG A 41 -3.75 0.37 -9.33
N ALA A 42 -3.65 0.84 -8.10
CA ALA A 42 -3.37 0.01 -6.93
C ALA A 42 -4.27 0.38 -5.76
N ASP A 43 -4.50 -0.63 -4.92
CA ASP A 43 -5.10 -0.46 -3.62
C ASP A 43 -3.98 -0.45 -2.58
N LEU A 44 -4.03 0.50 -1.64
CA LEU A 44 -2.97 0.72 -0.66
C LEU A 44 -3.42 0.36 0.74
N ILE A 45 -2.59 -0.40 1.45
CA ILE A 45 -2.74 -0.63 2.88
C ILE A 45 -2.24 0.60 3.63
N VAL A 46 -3.05 1.13 4.55
CA VAL A 46 -2.66 2.31 5.35
C VAL A 46 -1.97 1.84 6.62
N LEU A 47 -0.65 1.99 6.68
CA LEU A 47 0.14 1.67 7.87
C LEU A 47 0.38 2.94 8.71
N PRO A 48 0.09 2.95 10.02
CA PRO A 48 0.37 4.07 10.91
C PRO A 48 1.87 4.15 11.27
N MET A 49 2.72 4.37 10.26
CA MET A 49 4.16 4.53 10.40
C MET A 49 4.62 5.87 9.83
N SER A 50 5.69 6.43 10.40
CA SER A 50 6.28 7.69 9.94
C SER A 50 7.54 7.44 9.10
N GLY A 51 7.90 8.42 8.26
CA GLY A 51 9.13 8.38 7.47
C GLY A 51 9.00 7.77 6.06
N PHE A 52 7.80 7.35 5.66
CA PHE A 52 7.53 6.83 4.32
C PHE A 52 6.18 7.34 3.81
N ASP A 53 6.13 7.79 2.55
CA ASP A 53 4.88 8.21 1.90
C ASP A 53 4.18 7.03 1.22
N PHE A 54 4.93 6.23 0.47
CA PHE A 54 4.43 5.04 -0.22
C PHE A 54 5.47 3.92 -0.16
N ILE A 55 5.01 2.70 0.11
CA ILE A 55 5.84 1.49 0.09
C ILE A 55 5.34 0.60 -1.04
N LEU A 56 6.21 0.32 -2.02
CA LEU A 56 5.93 -0.61 -3.10
C LEU A 56 6.52 -1.99 -2.74
N GLY A 57 5.66 -3.00 -2.64
CA GLY A 57 6.08 -4.37 -2.42
C GLY A 57 6.81 -4.97 -3.63
N MET A 58 7.62 -6.01 -3.38
CA MET A 58 8.35 -6.71 -4.43
C MET A 58 7.44 -7.46 -5.42
N ASP A 59 6.26 -7.88 -4.97
CA ASP A 59 5.22 -8.51 -5.79
C ASP A 59 4.78 -7.60 -6.94
N ARG A 60 4.67 -6.29 -6.68
CA ARG A 60 4.35 -5.27 -7.68
C ARG A 60 5.54 -4.85 -8.51
N LEU A 61 6.76 -4.90 -7.94
CA LEU A 61 7.98 -4.56 -8.69
C LEU A 61 8.19 -5.47 -9.90
N MET A 62 7.90 -6.77 -9.78
CA MET A 62 8.05 -7.72 -10.89
C MET A 62 7.09 -7.46 -12.06
N GLU A 63 6.00 -6.70 -11.86
CA GLU A 63 5.10 -6.29 -12.95
C GLU A 63 5.72 -5.17 -13.81
N PHE A 64 6.69 -4.41 -13.28
CA PHE A 64 7.36 -3.30 -13.98
C PHE A 64 8.70 -3.65 -14.61
N GLU A 65 9.29 -4.79 -14.25
CA GLU A 65 10.57 -5.25 -14.82
C GLU A 65 10.41 -6.02 -16.14
N ARG A 66 9.22 -6.05 -16.73
CA ARG A 66 8.91 -6.75 -17.99
C ARG A 66 8.84 -5.84 -19.20
#